data_AF-A0A2N2LA75-F1
#
_entry.id   AF-A0A2N2LA75-F1
#
_cell.length_a   1.000
_cell.length_b   1.000
_cell.length_c   1.000
_cell.angle_alpha   90.00
_cell.angle_beta   90.00
_cell.angle_gamma   90.00
#
_symmetry.space_group_name_H-M   'P 1'
#
loop_
_entity.id
_entity.type
_entity.pdbx_description
1 polymer ?
#
loop_
_entity_poly.entity_id
_entity_poly.type
_entity_poly.pdbx_seq_one_letter_code
_entity_poly.pdbx_strand_id
1 'polypeptide(L)'
;MILVNTPGSWWCVFEPLQHAKWHGCTLADLVFPFFLFITGTAMRYSFKKNDYQLSRGVVVKVLKRVVLIFLIGLALNFFPFHVELDNQRIMGVLQRIALAYGFAAFICLGSGRLKLYFISFLALIGYWVLLIVFGQGDPYSLDNNVVRFVDLVRISGGKLCSIAAGSREGSV
;
A
#
# COMPACT_ATOMS: atom_id res chain seq x y z
N MET A 1 -1.81 -0.74 16.94
CA MET A 1 -2.90 -0.93 15.96
C MET A 1 -4.10 -1.69 16.52
N ILE A 2 -3.95 -2.60 17.49
CA ILE A 2 -5.11 -3.32 18.07
C ILE A 2 -6.17 -2.35 18.63
N LEU A 3 -5.76 -1.32 19.39
CA LEU A 3 -6.69 -0.30 19.91
C LEU A 3 -7.40 0.54 18.83
N VAL A 4 -6.81 0.63 17.63
CA VAL A 4 -7.39 1.39 16.50
C VAL A 4 -8.34 0.50 15.70
N ASN A 5 -7.95 -0.75 15.45
CA ASN A 5 -8.74 -1.70 14.65
C ASN A 5 -9.81 -2.43 15.46
N THR A 6 -9.68 -2.47 16.79
CA THR A 6 -10.57 -3.21 17.69
C THR A 6 -10.70 -2.49 19.03
N PRO A 7 -11.32 -1.30 19.06
CA PRO A 7 -11.43 -0.49 20.29
C PRO A 7 -12.41 -1.07 21.34
N GLY A 8 -13.05 -2.21 21.07
CA GLY A 8 -14.09 -2.78 21.92
C GLY A 8 -15.43 -2.06 21.82
N SER A 9 -15.45 -0.73 21.89
CA SER A 9 -16.62 0.11 21.62
C SER A 9 -16.27 1.25 20.65
N TRP A 10 -17.00 1.35 19.54
CA TRP A 10 -16.79 2.39 18.52
C TRP A 10 -17.23 3.79 18.97
N TRP A 11 -17.95 3.87 20.09
CA TRP A 11 -18.47 5.11 20.68
C TRP A 11 -17.48 5.78 21.66
N CYS A 12 -16.49 5.02 22.18
CA CYS A 12 -15.50 5.51 23.14
C CYS A 12 -14.07 5.28 22.60
N VAL A 13 -13.80 5.79 21.39
CA VAL A 13 -12.46 5.72 20.79
C VAL A 13 -11.77 7.08 20.94
N PHE A 14 -10.56 7.09 21.50
CA PHE A 14 -9.75 8.31 21.59
C PHE A 14 -9.61 8.97 20.20
N GLU A 15 -9.98 10.26 20.09
CA GLU A 15 -9.96 11.00 18.83
C GLU A 15 -8.64 10.89 18.04
N PRO A 16 -7.44 10.96 18.67
CA PRO A 16 -6.18 10.83 17.93
C PRO A 16 -5.95 9.45 17.30
N LEU A 17 -6.64 8.41 17.81
CA LEU A 17 -6.56 7.03 17.34
C LEU A 17 -7.62 6.70 16.27
N GLN A 18 -8.53 7.61 15.96
CA GLN A 18 -9.49 7.43 14.88
C GLN A 18 -8.87 7.80 13.53
N HIS A 19 -9.14 7.03 12.47
CA HIS A 19 -8.71 7.39 11.12
C HIS A 19 -9.51 8.59 10.60
N ALA A 20 -8.85 9.47 9.84
CA ALA A 20 -9.57 10.53 9.13
C ALA A 20 -10.59 9.93 8.14
N LYS A 21 -11.76 10.54 7.98
CA LYS A 21 -12.81 10.00 7.10
C LYS A 21 -12.41 9.98 5.63
N TRP A 22 -11.67 10.99 5.17
CA TRP A 22 -11.14 11.06 3.81
C TRP A 22 -10.07 12.15 3.68
N HIS A 23 -10.43 13.38 4.03
CA HIS A 23 -9.50 14.50 4.15
C HIS A 23 -9.15 14.72 5.62
N GLY A 24 -7.86 14.81 5.91
CA GLY A 24 -7.33 14.94 7.26
C GLY A 24 -6.06 14.13 7.44
N CYS A 25 -5.43 14.27 8.60
CA CYS A 25 -4.29 13.47 8.99
C CYS A 25 -4.38 13.25 10.49
N THR A 26 -4.64 12.00 10.90
CA THR A 26 -4.59 11.63 12.33
C THR A 26 -3.33 10.84 12.64
N LEU A 27 -3.05 10.63 13.93
CA LEU A 27 -1.87 9.90 14.36
C LEU A 27 -1.89 8.44 13.86
N ALA A 28 -3.07 7.84 13.77
CA ALA A 28 -3.27 6.49 13.26
C ALA A 28 -2.80 6.34 11.79
N ASP A 29 -3.00 7.38 10.98
CA ASP A 29 -2.64 7.39 9.55
C ASP A 29 -1.11 7.43 9.34
N LEU A 30 -0.39 8.10 10.24
CA LEU A 30 1.06 8.33 10.14
C LEU A 30 1.91 7.10 10.50
N VAL A 31 1.34 6.11 11.19
CA VAL A 31 2.10 4.92 11.62
C VAL A 31 2.65 4.14 10.42
N PHE A 32 1.88 4.00 9.35
CA PHE A 32 2.32 3.27 8.16
C PHE A 32 3.47 3.99 7.41
N PRO A 33 3.38 5.31 7.11
CA PRO A 33 4.51 6.09 6.59
C PRO A 33 5.77 6.01 7.47
N PHE A 34 5.65 6.15 8.79
CA PHE A 34 6.81 6.07 9.69
C PHE A 34 7.44 4.67 9.68
N PHE A 35 6.62 3.61 9.62
CA PHE A 35 7.12 2.25 9.51
C PHE A 35 7.94 2.04 8.23
N LEU A 36 7.47 2.51 7.08
CA LEU A 36 8.22 2.44 5.83
C LEU A 36 9.50 3.27 5.88
N PHE A 37 9.46 4.45 6.48
CA PHE A 37 10.63 5.30 6.66
C PHE A 37 11.73 4.61 7.48
N ILE A 38 11.38 4.07 8.67
CA ILE A 38 12.33 3.36 9.54
C ILE A 38 12.85 2.09 8.86
N THR A 39 12.00 1.37 8.13
CA THR A 39 12.43 0.19 7.34
C THR A 39 13.46 0.59 6.27
N GLY A 40 13.26 1.73 5.60
CA GLY A 40 14.20 2.27 4.61
C GLY A 40 15.54 2.68 5.23
N THR A 41 15.55 3.35 6.38
CA THR A 41 16.80 3.70 7.07
C THR A 41 17.55 2.46 7.55
N ALA A 42 16.84 1.48 8.13
CA ALA A 42 17.41 0.20 8.54
C ALA A 42 18.03 -0.59 7.39
N MET A 43 17.43 -0.55 6.20
CA MET A 43 17.95 -1.17 4.98
C MET A 43 19.36 -0.64 4.63
N ARG A 44 19.57 0.67 4.75
CA ARG A 44 20.87 1.30 4.43
C ARG A 44 21.99 0.82 5.35
N TYR A 45 21.67 0.50 6.60
CA TYR A 45 22.61 -0.13 7.55
C TYR A 45 22.84 -1.61 7.21
N SER A 46 21.80 -2.33 6.79
CA SER A 46 21.92 -3.75 6.41
C SER A 46 22.86 -3.99 5.23
N PHE A 47 22.90 -3.06 4.27
CA PHE A 47 23.79 -3.14 3.10
C PHE A 47 25.22 -2.64 3.35
N LYS A 48 25.49 -1.97 4.48
CA LYS A 48 26.84 -1.53 4.84
C LYS A 48 27.85 -2.69 4.89
N LYS A 49 27.40 -3.89 5.26
CA LYS A 49 28.24 -5.09 5.34
C LYS A 49 28.65 -5.65 3.96
N ASN A 50 27.98 -5.26 2.88
CA ASN A 50 28.23 -5.78 1.52
C ASN A 50 28.71 -4.69 0.55
N ASP A 51 29.33 -3.61 1.06
CA ASP A 51 29.88 -2.48 0.28
C ASP A 51 28.93 -1.86 -0.76
N TYR A 52 27.62 -1.97 -0.54
CA TYR A 52 26.58 -1.49 -1.46
C TYR A 52 26.65 -2.09 -2.87
N GLN A 53 27.37 -3.21 -3.04
CA GLN A 53 27.49 -3.85 -4.33
C GLN A 53 26.33 -4.80 -4.60
N LEU A 54 25.87 -4.81 -5.85
CA LEU A 54 24.86 -5.71 -6.35
C LEU A 54 25.47 -7.11 -6.55
N SER A 55 25.75 -7.82 -5.45
CA SER A 55 26.20 -9.21 -5.50
C SER A 55 25.02 -10.18 -5.51
N ARG A 56 25.17 -11.32 -6.19
CA ARG A 56 24.17 -12.40 -6.24
C ARG A 56 23.72 -12.83 -4.84
N GLY A 57 24.63 -12.84 -3.86
CA GLY A 57 24.32 -13.17 -2.47
C GLY A 57 23.42 -12.14 -1.77
N VAL A 58 23.51 -10.87 -2.14
CA VAL A 58 22.63 -9.81 -1.60
C VAL A 58 21.26 -9.90 -2.24
N VAL A 59 21.19 -10.13 -3.56
CA VAL A 59 19.93 -10.30 -4.29
C VAL A 59 19.11 -11.46 -3.72
N VAL A 60 19.74 -12.62 -3.51
CA VAL A 60 19.06 -13.79 -2.91
C VAL A 60 18.56 -13.48 -1.50
N LYS A 61 19.34 -12.76 -0.67
CA LYS A 61 18.90 -12.33 0.67
C LYS A 61 17.69 -11.41 0.63
N VAL A 62 17.69 -10.43 -0.29
CA VAL A 62 16.57 -9.49 -0.48
C VAL A 62 15.33 -10.25 -0.94
N LEU A 63 15.44 -11.06 -1.98
CA LEU A 63 14.32 -11.85 -2.51
C LEU A 63 13.76 -12.81 -1.46
N LYS A 64 14.61 -13.50 -0.69
CA LYS A 64 14.17 -14.37 0.41
C LYS A 64 13.35 -13.60 1.45
N ARG A 65 13.75 -12.38 1.81
CA ARG A 65 12.96 -11.54 2.74
C ARG A 65 11.63 -11.12 2.15
N VAL A 66 11.62 -10.67 0.89
CA VAL A 66 10.38 -10.26 0.19
C VAL A 66 9.39 -11.43 0.15
N VAL A 67 9.85 -12.61 -0.28
CA VAL A 67 9.03 -13.82 -0.36
C VAL A 67 8.51 -14.23 1.03
N LEU A 68 9.37 -14.21 2.05
CA LEU A 68 8.97 -14.60 3.40
C LEU A 68 7.92 -13.65 3.99
N ILE A 69 8.09 -12.33 3.85
CA ILE A 69 7.09 -11.35 4.30
C ILE A 69 5.78 -11.51 3.52
N PHE A 70 5.87 -11.75 2.21
CA PHE A 70 4.69 -11.96 1.36
C PHE A 70 3.92 -13.22 1.76
N LEU A 71 4.61 -14.35 1.97
CA LEU A 71 4.00 -15.61 2.38
C LEU A 71 3.39 -15.53 3.77
N ILE A 72 4.07 -14.88 4.72
CA ILE A 72 3.49 -14.62 6.05
C ILE A 72 2.24 -13.76 5.93
N GLY A 73 2.26 -12.71 5.10
CA GLY A 73 1.09 -11.88 4.84
C GLY A 73 -0.08 -12.66 4.25
N LEU A 74 0.19 -13.59 3.34
CA LEU A 74 -0.82 -14.47 2.75
C LEU A 74 -1.37 -15.47 3.78
N ALA A 75 -0.50 -16.10 4.56
CA ALA A 75 -0.89 -17.05 5.60
C ALA A 75 -1.75 -16.39 6.68
N LEU A 76 -1.43 -15.16 7.08
CA LEU A 76 -2.26 -14.38 8.01
C LEU A 76 -3.60 -13.97 7.40
N ASN A 77 -3.66 -13.71 6.09
CA ASN A 77 -4.93 -13.43 5.40
C ASN A 77 -5.84 -14.67 5.34
N PHE A 78 -5.23 -15.85 5.28
CA PHE A 78 -5.92 -17.13 5.25
C PHE A 78 -6.41 -17.59 6.64
N PHE A 79 -6.03 -16.88 7.71
CA PHE A 79 -6.43 -17.17 9.09
C PHE A 79 -7.62 -16.28 9.51
N PRO A 80 -8.73 -16.83 10.07
CA PRO A 80 -9.01 -18.25 10.31
C PRO A 80 -9.47 -18.94 9.01
N PHE A 81 -9.04 -20.18 8.79
CA PHE A 81 -9.17 -21.01 7.56
C PHE A 81 -10.61 -21.31 7.08
N HIS A 82 -11.59 -20.47 7.42
CA HIS A 82 -13.03 -20.62 7.22
C HIS A 82 -13.62 -19.53 6.30
N VAL A 83 -12.79 -18.75 5.60
CA VAL A 83 -13.25 -17.63 4.76
C VAL A 83 -13.34 -18.06 3.30
N GLU A 84 -14.51 -17.84 2.69
CA GLU A 84 -14.75 -18.02 1.26
C GLU A 84 -13.69 -17.28 0.42
N LEU A 85 -13.07 -18.00 -0.54
CA LEU A 85 -11.98 -17.49 -1.38
C LEU A 85 -12.38 -16.26 -2.20
N ASP A 86 -13.68 -16.01 -2.38
CA ASP A 86 -14.23 -14.95 -3.23
C ASP A 86 -14.13 -13.55 -2.60
N ASN A 87 -13.86 -13.46 -1.28
CA ASN A 87 -13.75 -12.18 -0.56
C ASN A 87 -12.37 -11.95 0.07
N GLN A 88 -11.35 -12.72 -0.33
CA GLN A 88 -10.01 -12.60 0.24
C GLN A 88 -9.26 -11.38 -0.32
N ARG A 89 -8.80 -10.52 0.59
CA ARG A 89 -7.96 -9.35 0.24
C ARG A 89 -6.54 -9.80 -0.10
N ILE A 90 -6.32 -10.15 -1.36
CA ILE A 90 -5.03 -10.63 -1.90
C ILE A 90 -3.89 -9.62 -1.63
N MET A 91 -4.16 -8.30 -1.74
CA MET A 91 -3.17 -7.24 -1.51
C MET A 91 -3.31 -6.56 -0.13
N GLY A 92 -2.99 -7.30 0.92
CA GLY A 92 -2.88 -6.77 2.28
C GLY A 92 -1.66 -5.86 2.51
N VAL A 93 -1.56 -5.32 3.72
CA VAL A 93 -0.51 -4.36 4.11
C VAL A 93 0.88 -5.01 4.06
N LEU A 94 1.02 -6.25 4.52
CA LEU A 94 2.29 -6.97 4.49
C LEU A 94 2.81 -7.22 3.07
N GLN A 95 1.92 -7.57 2.14
CA GLN A 95 2.24 -7.78 0.73
C GLN A 95 2.75 -6.48 0.10
N ARG A 96 2.09 -5.35 0.38
CA ARG A 96 2.50 -4.01 -0.10
C ARG A 96 3.88 -3.62 0.46
N ILE A 97 4.13 -3.86 1.74
CA ILE A 97 5.43 -3.63 2.38
C ILE A 97 6.52 -4.50 1.74
N ALA A 98 6.24 -5.77 1.48
CA ALA A 98 7.19 -6.69 0.87
C ALA A 98 7.64 -6.21 -0.52
N LEU A 99 6.68 -5.80 -1.36
CA LEU A 99 6.96 -5.28 -2.70
C LEU A 99 7.72 -3.94 -2.63
N ALA A 100 7.27 -3.00 -1.80
CA ALA A 100 7.92 -1.72 -1.62
C ALA A 100 9.38 -1.88 -1.14
N TYR A 101 9.62 -2.77 -0.18
CA TYR A 101 10.97 -3.12 0.29
C TYR A 101 11.82 -3.71 -0.83
N GLY A 102 11.27 -4.62 -1.63
CA GLY A 102 11.96 -5.25 -2.76
C GLY A 102 12.41 -4.23 -3.79
N PHE A 103 11.49 -3.40 -4.30
CA PHE A 103 11.81 -2.35 -5.26
C PHE A 103 12.81 -1.34 -4.70
N ALA A 104 12.57 -0.86 -3.47
CA ALA A 104 13.49 0.08 -2.82
C ALA A 104 14.89 -0.51 -2.65
N ALA A 105 15.02 -1.79 -2.29
CA ALA A 105 16.31 -2.46 -2.16
C ALA A 105 17.08 -2.53 -3.50
N PHE A 106 16.40 -2.89 -4.59
CA PHE A 106 17.04 -2.94 -5.92
C PHE A 106 17.44 -1.55 -6.40
N ILE A 107 16.58 -0.53 -6.21
CA ILE A 107 16.88 0.85 -6.57
C ILE A 107 18.08 1.37 -5.76
N CYS A 108 18.10 1.13 -4.45
CA CYS A 108 19.19 1.54 -3.55
C CYS A 108 20.54 0.87 -3.87
N LEU A 109 20.53 -0.38 -4.32
CA LEU A 109 21.77 -1.11 -4.67
C LEU A 109 22.25 -0.81 -6.09
N GLY A 110 21.32 -0.52 -7.03
CA GLY A 110 21.66 -0.26 -8.43
C GLY A 110 21.90 1.22 -8.78
N SER A 111 21.50 2.15 -7.91
CA SER A 111 21.52 3.59 -8.21
C SER A 111 22.42 4.37 -7.26
N GLY A 112 23.19 5.31 -7.82
CA GLY A 112 23.94 6.30 -7.02
C GLY A 112 23.00 7.27 -6.27
N ARG A 113 23.55 7.99 -5.28
CA ARG A 113 22.78 8.88 -4.39
C ARG A 113 21.94 9.93 -5.15
N LEU A 114 22.50 10.54 -6.19
CA LEU A 114 21.78 11.54 -7.01
C LEU A 114 20.61 10.90 -7.77
N LYS A 115 20.81 9.71 -8.33
CA LYS A 115 19.75 8.96 -9.02
C LYS A 115 18.62 8.57 -8.05
N LEU A 116 18.94 8.26 -6.79
CA LEU A 116 17.93 7.96 -5.78
C LEU A 116 17.00 9.15 -5.50
N TYR A 117 17.55 10.35 -5.33
CA TYR A 117 16.74 11.56 -5.16
C TYR A 117 15.88 11.83 -6.39
N PHE A 118 16.45 11.67 -7.59
CA PHE A 118 15.71 11.85 -8.85
C PHE A 118 14.56 10.84 -8.99
N ILE A 119 14.81 9.55 -8.74
CA ILE A 119 13.77 8.50 -8.80
C ILE A 119 12.68 8.76 -7.76
N SER A 120 13.04 9.18 -6.56
CA SER A 120 12.06 9.49 -5.50
C SER A 120 11.19 10.68 -5.88
N PHE A 121 11.80 11.74 -6.42
CA PHE A 121 11.09 12.91 -6.93
C PHE A 121 10.15 12.55 -8.09
N LEU A 122 10.66 11.78 -9.06
CA LEU A 122 9.88 11.32 -10.21
C LEU A 122 8.72 10.40 -9.79
N ALA A 123 8.91 9.56 -8.78
CA ALA A 123 7.84 8.71 -8.24
C ALA A 123 6.73 9.54 -7.58
N LEU A 124 7.07 10.56 -6.79
CA LEU A 124 6.09 11.45 -6.17
C LEU A 124 5.32 12.27 -7.21
N ILE A 125 6.04 12.96 -8.09
CA ILE A 125 5.43 13.82 -9.12
C ILE A 125 4.69 12.97 -10.14
N GLY A 126 5.25 11.83 -10.55
CA GLY A 126 4.59 10.91 -11.47
C GLY A 126 3.28 10.37 -10.89
N TYR A 127 3.26 10.01 -9.61
CA TYR A 127 2.02 9.61 -8.93
C TYR A 127 1.01 10.75 -8.86
N TRP A 128 1.46 11.96 -8.50
CA TRP A 128 0.59 13.14 -8.42
C TRP A 128 -0.03 13.50 -9.78
N VAL A 129 0.76 13.51 -10.86
CA VAL A 129 0.28 13.74 -12.22
C VAL A 129 -0.69 12.65 -12.64
N LEU A 130 -0.41 11.39 -12.33
CA LEU A 130 -1.31 10.27 -12.64
C LEU A 130 -2.67 10.44 -11.97
N LEU A 131 -2.73 10.92 -10.72
CA LEU A 131 -4.00 11.21 -10.04
C LEU A 131 -4.79 12.32 -10.73
N ILE A 132 -4.14 13.38 -11.19
CA ILE A 132 -4.80 14.51 -11.86
C ILE A 132 -5.30 14.13 -13.25
N VAL A 133 -4.45 13.46 -14.05
CA VAL A 133 -4.76 13.17 -15.46
C VAL A 133 -5.88 12.13 -15.59
N PHE A 134 -5.93 11.16 -14.69
CA PHE A 134 -6.91 10.07 -14.78
C PHE A 134 -8.11 10.26 -13.84
N GLY A 135 -8.10 11.25 -12.94
CA GLY A 135 -9.23 11.54 -12.06
C GLY A 135 -10.30 12.34 -12.80
N GLN A 136 -11.54 11.83 -12.85
CA GLN A 136 -12.64 12.51 -13.56
C GLN A 136 -13.36 13.51 -12.64
N GLY A 137 -13.38 14.80 -12.98
CA GLY A 137 -14.00 15.83 -12.16
C GLY A 137 -13.10 16.25 -10.98
N ASP A 138 -13.37 15.72 -9.79
CA ASP A 138 -12.57 15.98 -8.57
C ASP A 138 -11.57 14.83 -8.31
N PRO A 139 -10.30 14.93 -8.75
CA PRO A 139 -9.33 13.83 -8.70
C PRO A 139 -8.98 13.35 -7.28
N TYR A 140 -9.25 14.18 -6.27
CA TYR A 140 -8.97 13.88 -4.85
C TYR A 140 -10.21 13.43 -4.07
N SER A 141 -11.38 13.35 -4.70
CA SER A 141 -12.60 12.83 -4.08
C SER A 141 -12.57 11.31 -3.97
N LEU A 142 -13.32 10.74 -3.02
CA LEU A 142 -13.41 9.29 -2.81
C LEU A 142 -14.00 8.59 -4.04
N ASP A 143 -14.93 9.28 -4.71
CA ASP A 143 -15.69 8.68 -5.79
C ASP A 143 -14.96 8.63 -7.13
N ASN A 144 -14.20 9.68 -7.45
CA ASN A 144 -13.54 9.83 -8.74
C ASN A 144 -12.04 9.51 -8.72
N ASN A 145 -11.56 8.85 -7.67
CA ASN A 145 -10.15 8.52 -7.54
C ASN A 145 -9.75 7.40 -8.52
N VAL A 146 -8.65 7.64 -9.25
CA VAL A 146 -8.01 6.69 -10.17
C VAL A 146 -7.72 5.36 -9.50
N VAL A 147 -7.28 5.39 -8.24
CA VAL A 147 -6.95 4.19 -7.46
C VAL A 147 -8.19 3.33 -7.28
N ARG A 148 -9.34 3.93 -6.97
CA ARG A 148 -10.62 3.22 -6.84
C ARG A 148 -11.06 2.64 -8.18
N PHE A 149 -10.93 3.40 -9.27
CA PHE A 149 -11.26 2.90 -10.61
C PHE A 149 -10.43 1.67 -10.98
N VAL A 150 -9.11 1.74 -10.79
CA VAL A 150 -8.21 0.60 -11.07
C VAL A 150 -8.53 -0.59 -10.17
N ASP A 151 -8.83 -0.37 -8.89
CA ASP A 151 -9.20 -1.43 -7.95
C ASP A 151 -10.51 -2.11 -8.35
N LEU A 152 -11.53 -1.33 -8.74
CA LEU A 152 -12.81 -1.85 -9.22
C LEU A 152 -12.68 -2.62 -10.54
N VAL A 153 -11.88 -2.12 -11.49
CA VAL A 153 -11.65 -2.76 -12.79
C VAL A 153 -10.86 -4.07 -12.63
N ARG A 154 -9.89 -4.11 -11.72
CA ARG A 154 -8.99 -5.27 -11.57
C ARG A 154 -9.51 -6.33 -10.60
N ILE A 155 -10.22 -5.94 -9.53
CA ILE A 155 -10.66 -6.86 -8.46
C ILE A 155 -12.12 -7.27 -8.63
N SER A 156 -13.00 -6.42 -9.18
CA SER A 156 -14.45 -6.72 -9.21
C SER A 156 -14.95 -7.39 -10.48
N GLY A 157 -14.06 -7.73 -11.43
CA GLY A 157 -14.39 -8.53 -12.61
C GLY A 157 -15.74 -8.16 -13.25
N GLY A 158 -15.95 -6.88 -13.57
CA GLY A 158 -17.14 -6.40 -14.28
C GLY A 158 -18.49 -6.55 -13.55
N LYS A 159 -18.58 -7.07 -12.31
CA LYS A 159 -19.89 -7.33 -11.67
C LYS A 159 -20.51 -6.12 -10.96
N LEU A 160 -19.73 -5.11 -10.55
CA LEU A 160 -20.27 -3.89 -9.94
C LEU A 160 -20.64 -2.77 -10.93
N CYS A 161 -20.16 -2.83 -12.17
CA CYS A 161 -20.48 -1.80 -13.18
C CYS A 161 -21.98 -1.81 -13.55
N SER A 162 -22.65 -2.96 -13.44
CA SER A 162 -24.10 -3.05 -13.69
C SER A 162 -24.96 -2.47 -12.56
N ILE A 163 -24.47 -2.45 -11.31
CA ILE A 163 -25.24 -1.91 -10.18
C ILE A 163 -25.20 -0.37 -10.17
N ALA A 164 -24.07 0.22 -10.57
CA ALA A 164 -23.99 1.67 -10.76
C ALA A 164 -24.78 2.17 -11.98
N ALA A 165 -24.99 1.32 -13.00
CA ALA A 165 -25.85 1.64 -14.14
C ALA A 165 -27.36 1.51 -13.79
N GLY A 166 -27.75 0.52 -12.96
CA GLY A 166 -29.14 0.29 -12.57
C GLY A 166 -29.71 1.32 -11.58
N SER A 167 -28.89 2.09 -10.88
CA SER A 167 -29.37 3.13 -9.96
C SER A 167 -29.76 4.44 -10.66
N ARG A 168 -29.60 4.57 -11.98
CA ARG A 168 -30.00 5.77 -12.75
C ARG A 168 -31.40 5.68 -13.39
N GLU A 169 -32.09 4.54 -13.31
CA GLU A 169 -33.42 4.37 -13.94
C GLU A 169 -34.60 4.30 -12.94
N GLY A 170 -34.36 4.43 -11.64
CA GLY A 170 -35.36 4.18 -10.59
C GLY A 170 -35.80 5.39 -9.76
N SER A 171 -35.95 6.58 -10.33
CA SER A 171 -36.58 7.72 -9.64
C SER A 171 -37.69 8.35 -10.48
N VAL A 172 -38.89 7.80 -10.29
CA VAL A 172 -40.18 8.51 -10.32
C VAL A 172 -40.82 8.30 -8.96
#